data_AF-A0A8X6Q2Z1-F1
#
_entry.id   AF-A0A8X6Q2Z1-F1
#
_cell.length_a   1.000
_cell.length_b   1.000
_cell.length_c   1.000
_cell.angle_alpha   90.00
_cell.angle_beta   90.00
_cell.angle_gamma   90.00
#
_symmetry.space_group_name_H-M   'P 1'
#
loop_
_entity.id
_entity.type
_entity.pdbx_description
1 polymer ?
#
loop_
_entity_poly.entity_id
_entity_poly.type
_entity_poly.pdbx_seq_one_letter_code
_entity_poly.pdbx_strand_id
1 'polypeptide(L)'
;AKDADVAYNSAIRYEIIRKPEDASTKFHIDPVSGVVRSMVTFALDGGRIYGFDVKATDREGSENGHSAVANVFVYVLPETKLVLFVAGRTPLAIEQHVDKILR
;
A
#
# COMPACT_ATOMS: atom_id res chain seq x y z
N ALA A 1 -33.85 -12.52 -15.75
CA ALA A 1 -33.04 -11.30 -15.95
C ALA A 1 -31.62 -11.63 -15.53
N LYS A 2 -30.62 -11.38 -16.39
CA LYS A 2 -29.21 -11.69 -16.14
C LYS A 2 -28.58 -10.37 -15.69
N ASP A 3 -28.28 -10.25 -14.40
CA ASP A 3 -27.65 -9.07 -13.82
C ASP A 3 -26.27 -8.86 -14.47
N ALA A 4 -26.03 -7.67 -15.01
CA ALA A 4 -24.98 -7.37 -15.98
C ALA A 4 -24.03 -6.27 -15.49
N ASP A 5 -23.85 -6.16 -14.17
CA ASP A 5 -23.06 -5.07 -13.57
C ASP A 5 -21.59 -5.44 -13.29
N VAL A 6 -21.14 -6.61 -13.75
CA VAL A 6 -19.81 -7.19 -13.40
C VAL A 6 -18.62 -6.42 -14.01
N ALA A 7 -18.83 -5.55 -15.00
CA ALA A 7 -17.71 -4.87 -15.68
C ALA A 7 -17.47 -3.42 -15.18
N TYR A 8 -18.52 -2.64 -14.94
CA TYR A 8 -18.36 -1.19 -14.68
C TYR A 8 -18.06 -0.87 -13.21
N ASN A 9 -18.58 -1.65 -12.27
CA ASN A 9 -18.31 -1.47 -10.83
C ASN A 9 -17.00 -2.13 -10.37
N SER A 10 -16.27 -2.85 -11.24
CA SER A 10 -15.02 -3.53 -10.89
C SER A 10 -13.79 -2.61 -10.94
N ALA A 11 -13.90 -1.46 -11.58
CA ALA A 11 -12.78 -0.55 -11.75
C ALA A 11 -12.67 0.41 -10.56
N ILE A 12 -11.79 0.08 -9.62
CA ILE A 12 -11.53 0.89 -8.43
C ILE A 12 -10.40 1.89 -8.71
N ARG A 13 -10.60 3.14 -8.29
CA ARG A 13 -9.56 4.18 -8.25
C ARG A 13 -9.16 4.50 -6.82
N TYR A 14 -7.86 4.53 -6.60
CA TYR A 14 -7.26 4.77 -5.30
C TYR A 14 -6.68 6.18 -5.18
N GLU A 15 -6.88 6.82 -4.05
CA GLU A 15 -6.38 8.16 -3.75
C GLU A 15 -5.97 8.27 -2.27
N ILE A 16 -4.80 8.84 -1.99
CA ILE A 16 -4.44 9.23 -0.62
C ILE A 16 -5.19 10.53 -0.29
N ILE A 17 -5.99 10.52 0.78
CA ILE A 17 -6.67 11.72 1.27
C ILE A 17 -5.60 12.63 1.88
N ARG A 18 -5.27 13.70 1.15
CA ARG A 18 -4.25 14.67 1.56
C ARG A 18 -4.74 15.45 2.78
N LYS A 19 -3.95 15.42 3.85
CA LYS A 19 -4.10 16.29 5.01
C LYS A 19 -2.94 17.28 4.99
N PRO A 20 -3.17 18.57 5.32
CA PRO A 20 -2.12 19.59 5.32
C PRO A 20 -0.89 19.24 6.16
N GLU A 21 -1.02 18.30 7.10
CA GLU A 21 0.02 17.94 8.05
C GLU A 21 0.47 16.47 7.91
N ASP A 22 1.79 16.33 7.80
CA ASP A 22 2.64 15.20 8.17
C ASP A 22 2.85 14.01 7.22
N ALA A 23 1.94 13.05 7.14
CA ALA A 23 2.28 11.74 6.55
C ALA A 23 1.89 11.60 5.08
N SER A 24 0.71 12.10 4.69
CA SER A 24 0.09 11.83 3.38
C SER A 24 0.92 12.31 2.18
N THR A 25 1.74 13.34 2.35
CA THR A 25 2.60 13.91 1.30
C THR A 25 3.90 13.13 1.09
N LYS A 26 4.26 12.25 2.03
CA LYS A 26 5.48 11.42 1.97
C LYS A 26 5.27 10.14 1.15
N PHE A 27 4.04 9.88 0.71
CA PHE A 27 3.66 8.68 -0.02
C PHE A 27 2.90 9.01 -1.29
N HIS A 28 3.06 8.14 -2.28
CA HIS A 28 2.29 8.12 -3.51
C HIS A 28 1.52 6.80 -3.58
N ILE A 29 0.27 6.83 -4.04
CA ILE A 29 -0.49 5.63 -4.36
C ILE A 29 -0.72 5.56 -5.86
N ASP A 30 -0.43 4.42 -6.46
CA ASP A 30 -0.82 4.18 -7.84
C ASP A 30 -2.36 4.06 -7.95
N PRO A 31 -3.03 4.88 -8.77
CA PRO A 31 -4.48 4.99 -8.75
C PRO A 31 -5.20 3.77 -9.34
N VAL A 32 -4.49 2.84 -9.98
CA VAL A 32 -5.08 1.62 -10.57
C VAL A 32 -4.78 0.40 -9.69
N SER A 33 -3.51 0.21 -9.35
CA SER A 33 -3.04 -0.97 -8.61
C SER A 33 -3.14 -0.83 -7.09
N GLY A 34 -3.29 0.40 -6.58
CA GLY A 34 -3.27 0.68 -5.14
C GLY A 34 -1.89 0.56 -4.49
N VAL A 35 -0.82 0.36 -5.27
CA VAL A 35 0.54 0.23 -4.76
C VAL A 35 0.99 1.55 -4.15
N VAL A 36 1.30 1.52 -2.85
CA VAL A 36 1.85 2.65 -2.11
C VAL A 36 3.38 2.64 -2.22
N ARG A 37 3.96 3.79 -2.54
CA ARG A 37 5.41 4.02 -2.62
C ARG A 37 5.81 5.23 -1.77
N SER A 38 6.98 5.18 -1.17
CA SER A 38 7.59 6.34 -0.51
C SER A 38 8.08 7.36 -1.54
N MET A 39 7.83 8.65 -1.28
CA MET A 39 8.36 9.76 -2.08
C MET A 39 9.61 10.41 -1.46
N VAL A 40 9.95 10.04 -0.22
CA VAL A 40 11.08 10.58 0.55
C VAL A 40 11.84 9.43 1.23
N THR A 41 13.03 9.75 1.75
CA THR A 41 13.79 8.82 2.60
C THR A 41 13.29 8.85 4.05
N PHE A 42 13.39 7.71 4.73
CA PHE A 42 13.05 7.53 6.15
C PHE A 42 14.26 7.12 7.00
N ALA A 43 15.48 7.28 6.50
CA ALA A 43 16.71 6.78 7.15
C ALA A 43 16.90 7.28 8.60
N LEU A 44 16.41 8.49 8.92
CA LEU A 44 16.52 9.10 10.25
C LEU A 44 15.25 8.98 11.08
N ASP A 45 14.24 8.27 10.57
CA ASP A 45 12.91 8.16 11.18
C ASP A 45 12.70 6.82 11.90
N GLY A 46 13.78 6.12 12.26
CA GLY A 46 13.71 4.85 12.98
C GLY A 46 12.79 4.91 14.20
N GLY A 47 11.80 4.02 14.27
CA GLY A 47 10.81 3.96 15.34
C GLY A 47 9.57 4.84 15.14
N ARG A 48 9.54 5.69 14.10
CA ARG A 48 8.35 6.52 13.78
C ARG A 48 7.26 5.72 13.08
N ILE A 49 6.03 6.21 13.23
CA ILE A 49 4.83 5.67 12.59
C ILE A 49 4.19 6.80 11.78
N TYR A 50 3.88 6.52 10.52
CA TYR A 50 3.18 7.43 9.63
C TYR A 50 1.78 6.89 9.34
N GLY A 51 0.75 7.68 9.66
CA GLY A 51 -0.66 7.32 9.44
C GLY A 51 -1.30 8.20 8.36
N PHE A 52 -1.97 7.60 7.38
CA PHE A 52 -2.75 8.33 6.37
C PHE A 52 -3.96 7.53 5.90
N ASP A 53 -4.92 8.23 5.30
CA ASP A 53 -6.15 7.62 4.80
C ASP A 53 -6.09 7.43 3.29
N VAL A 54 -6.54 6.27 2.82
CA VAL A 54 -6.71 5.96 1.41
C VAL A 54 -8.20 5.82 1.11
N LYS A 55 -8.67 6.53 0.10
CA LYS A 55 -10.00 6.40 -0.48
C LYS A 55 -9.93 5.46 -1.69
N ALA A 56 -10.87 4.54 -1.78
CA ALA A 56 -11.11 3.69 -2.94
C ALA A 56 -12.50 4.00 -3.48
N THR A 57 -12.60 4.36 -4.76
CA THR A 57 -13.86 4.74 -5.42
C THR A 57 -14.10 3.82 -6.62
N ASP A 58 -15.26 3.19 -6.71
CA ASP A 58 -15.63 2.35 -7.86
C ASP A 58 -15.93 3.18 -9.11
N ARG A 59 -16.36 2.52 -10.20
CA ARG A 59 -16.76 3.17 -11.46
C ARG A 59 -15.70 4.12 -12.01
N GLU A 60 -14.44 3.66 -12.04
CA GLU A 60 -13.31 4.44 -12.53
C GLU A 60 -13.11 5.77 -11.78
N GLY A 61 -13.55 5.86 -10.51
CA GLY A 61 -13.43 7.07 -9.71
C GLY A 61 -14.49 8.13 -10.00
N SER A 62 -15.62 7.74 -10.61
CA SER A 62 -16.74 8.62 -10.90
C SER A 62 -17.24 9.35 -9.65
N GLU A 63 -17.72 10.59 -9.79
CA GLU A 63 -18.41 11.33 -8.72
C GLU A 63 -19.66 10.60 -8.20
N ASN A 64 -20.27 9.77 -9.05
CA ASN A 64 -21.41 8.92 -8.69
C ASN A 64 -20.98 7.50 -8.25
N GLY A 65 -19.69 7.28 -8.02
CA GLY A 65 -19.14 6.02 -7.53
C GLY A 65 -19.28 5.89 -6.01
N HIS A 66 -19.40 4.66 -5.54
CA HIS A 66 -19.32 4.38 -4.11
C HIS A 66 -17.86 4.42 -3.65
N SER A 67 -17.65 5.03 -2.48
CA SER A 67 -16.31 5.18 -1.91
C SER A 67 -16.20 4.52 -0.54
N ALA A 68 -15.05 3.91 -0.28
CA ALA A 68 -14.65 3.41 1.03
C ALA A 68 -13.31 4.05 1.44
N VAL A 69 -13.09 4.18 2.75
CA VAL A 69 -11.86 4.76 3.32
C VAL A 69 -11.18 3.74 4.23
N ALA A 70 -9.87 3.58 4.06
CA ALA A 70 -9.04 2.72 4.90
C ALA A 70 -7.89 3.53 5.51
N ASN A 71 -7.55 3.25 6.77
CA ASN A 71 -6.39 3.84 7.44
C ASN A 71 -5.16 2.97 7.19
N VAL A 72 -4.05 3.60 6.82
CA VAL A 72 -2.76 2.95 6.56
C VAL A 72 -1.75 3.44 7.58
N PHE A 73 -1.04 2.50 8.23
CA PHE A 73 0.05 2.79 9.16
C PHE A 73 1.36 2.21 8.61
N VAL A 74 2.35 3.08 8.41
CA VAL A 74 3.70 2.71 7.98
C VAL A 74 4.64 2.83 9.16
N TYR A 75 5.25 1.72 9.56
CA TYR A 75 6.20 1.63 10.65
C TYR A 75 7.62 1.67 10.09
N VAL A 76 8.41 2.68 10.48
CA VAL A 76 9.84 2.74 10.11
C VAL A 76 10.62 1.93 11.13
N LEU A 77 11.12 0.76 10.72
CA LEU A 77 11.89 -0.11 11.59
C LEU A 77 13.35 0.38 11.69
N PRO A 78 13.90 0.54 12.91
CA PRO A 78 15.34 0.76 13.06
C PRO A 78 16.12 -0.51 12.69
N GLU A 79 17.40 -0.36 12.36
CA GLU A 79 18.28 -1.48 12.01
C GLU A 79 18.36 -2.55 13.11
N THR A 80 18.22 -2.15 14.38
CA THR A 80 18.20 -3.06 15.54
C THR A 80 17.00 -4.02 15.56
N LYS A 81 15.97 -3.79 14.72
CA LYS A 81 14.81 -4.67 14.57
C LYS A 81 14.87 -5.54 13.31
N LEU A 82 15.97 -5.51 12.55
CA LEU A 82 16.16 -6.39 11.39
C LEU A 82 16.57 -7.80 11.83
N VAL A 83 16.05 -8.81 11.15
CA VAL A 83 16.42 -10.22 11.35
C VAL A 83 17.19 -10.71 10.12
N LEU A 84 18.33 -11.36 10.34
CA LEU A 84 19.08 -11.99 9.27
C LEU A 84 18.61 -13.44 9.09
N PHE A 85 18.02 -13.73 7.93
CA PHE A 85 17.71 -15.11 7.55
C PHE A 85 18.94 -15.79 6.96
N VAL A 86 19.35 -16.91 7.57
CA VAL A 86 20.43 -17.75 7.06
C VAL A 86 19.83 -18.99 6.43
N ALA A 87 20.05 -19.17 5.12
CA ALA A 87 19.55 -20.30 4.35
C ALA A 87 20.70 -20.97 3.57
N GLY A 88 20.60 -22.29 3.38
CA GLY A 88 21.55 -23.06 2.58
C GLY A 88 21.35 -22.94 1.05
N ARG A 89 20.55 -21.97 0.58
CA ARG A 89 20.26 -21.74 -0.84
C ARG A 89 20.64 -20.31 -1.23
N THR A 90 20.79 -20.06 -2.53
CA THR A 90 21.12 -18.72 -3.05
C THR A 90 19.96 -17.73 -2.84
N PRO A 91 20.24 -16.42 -2.64
CA PRO A 91 19.21 -15.41 -2.45
C PRO A 91 18.13 -15.40 -3.54
N LEU A 92 18.52 -15.55 -4.81
CA LEU A 92 17.58 -15.60 -5.93
C LEU A 92 16.57 -16.75 -5.81
N ALA A 93 17.01 -17.93 -5.38
CA ALA A 93 16.14 -19.08 -5.20
C ALA A 93 15.16 -18.90 -4.03
N ILE A 94 15.55 -18.10 -3.03
CA ILE A 94 14.71 -17.72 -1.89
C ILE A 94 13.66 -16.70 -2.30
N GLU A 95 14.05 -15.65 -3.05
CA GLU A 95 13.13 -14.61 -3.53
C GLU A 95 11.97 -15.17 -4.35
N GLN A 96 12.24 -16.15 -5.23
CA GLN A 96 11.22 -16.83 -6.05
C GLN A 96 10.16 -17.58 -5.22
N HIS A 97 10.43 -17.84 -3.94
CA HIS A 97 9.58 -18.65 -3.06
C HIS A 97 9.22 -17.92 -1.76
N VAL A 98 9.41 -16.60 -1.70
CA VAL A 98 9.28 -15.82 -0.46
C VAL A 98 7.90 -16.00 0.20
N ASP A 99 6.84 -16.14 -0.59
CA ASP A 99 5.46 -16.37 -0.12
C ASP A 99 5.29 -17.66 0.69
N LYS A 100 6.14 -18.67 0.45
CA LYS A 100 6.13 -19.94 1.19
C LYS A 100 6.93 -19.87 2.48
N ILE A 101 7.79 -18.87 2.63
CA ILE A 101 8.72 -18.72 3.76
C ILE A 101 8.12 -17.81 4.84
N LEU A 102 7.30 -16.83 4.43
CA LEU A 102 6.66 -15.87 5.33
C LEU A 102 5.30 -16.35 5.91
N ARG A 103 4.93 -17.62 5.69
CA ARG A 103 3.69 -18.23 6.19
C ARG A 103 3.91 -19.05 7.46
#